data_AF-A0A2E3NS85-F1
#
_entry.id   AF-A0A2E3NS85-F1
#
_cell.length_a   1.000
_cell.length_b   1.000
_cell.length_c   1.000
_cell.angle_alpha   90.00
_cell.angle_beta   90.00
_cell.angle_gamma   90.00
#
_symmetry.space_group_name_H-M   'P 1'
#
loop_
_entity.id
_entity.type
_entity.pdbx_description
1 polymer ?
#
loop_
_entity_poly.entity_id
_entity_poly.type
_entity_poly.pdbx_seq_one_letter_code
_entity_poly.pdbx_strand_id
1 'polypeptide(L)'
;MSSGVEHRKAAALLLGAAHVAEQAKDGRFNAEPLATTVGGYLLATVPDVLEPATSPRHRGMLHSYTALAAVGIGSWQLYRWQPGDRIHRLGRWAGLVLLGAYGIHLVMDARTPMGLPVL
;
A
#
# COMPACT_ATOMS: atom_id res chain seq x y z
N MET A 1 -11.57 -0.49 15.92
CA MET A 1 -11.63 -0.24 14.46
C MET A 1 -10.51 0.72 14.15
N SER A 2 -9.57 0.40 13.26
CA SER A 2 -8.68 1.43 12.71
C SER A 2 -9.54 2.37 11.88
N SER A 3 -9.41 3.67 12.09
CA SER A 3 -10.09 4.65 11.24
C SER A 3 -9.33 4.81 9.93
N GLY A 4 -9.97 5.33 8.88
CA GLY A 4 -9.29 5.67 7.62
C GLY A 4 -8.05 6.56 7.83
N VAL A 5 -8.05 7.41 8.86
CA VAL A 5 -6.87 8.22 9.23
C VAL A 5 -5.70 7.36 9.72
N GLU A 6 -5.97 6.31 10.49
CA GLU A 6 -4.91 5.41 11.00
C GLU A 6 -4.29 4.60 9.87
N HIS A 7 -5.08 4.11 8.91
CA HIS A 7 -4.56 3.44 7.72
C HIS A 7 -3.62 4.35 6.92
N ARG A 8 -4.01 5.62 6.71
CA ARG A 8 -3.19 6.61 5.99
C ARG A 8 -1.89 6.93 6.71
N LYS A 9 -1.91 7.14 8.03
CA LYS A 9 -0.69 7.39 8.82
C LYS A 9 0.25 6.18 8.77
N ALA A 10 -0.27 4.98 8.95
CA ALA A 10 0.52 3.75 8.91
C ALA A 10 1.16 3.55 7.53
N ALA A 11 0.40 3.72 6.46
CA ALA A 11 0.91 3.63 5.09
C ALA A 11 2.01 4.66 4.81
N ALA A 12 1.79 5.92 5.20
CA ALA A 12 2.77 6.99 5.05
C ALA A 12 4.09 6.65 5.75
N LEU A 13 4.01 6.26 7.04
CA LEU A 13 5.19 5.98 7.85
C LEU A 13 5.94 4.75 7.34
N LEU A 14 5.24 3.63 7.13
CA LEU A 14 5.87 2.36 6.77
C LEU A 14 6.49 2.40 5.37
N LEU A 15 5.81 3.01 4.38
CA LEU A 15 6.37 3.11 3.03
C LEU A 15 7.52 4.12 2.98
N GLY A 16 7.41 5.25 3.67
CA GLY A 16 8.49 6.23 3.79
C GLY A 16 9.74 5.59 4.41
N ALA A 17 9.58 4.91 5.54
CA ALA A 17 10.66 4.20 6.23
C ALA A 17 11.27 3.09 5.37
N ALA A 18 10.44 2.29 4.69
CA ALA A 18 10.91 1.25 3.77
C ALA A 18 11.74 1.83 2.62
N HIS A 19 11.32 2.95 2.03
CA HIS A 19 12.07 3.60 0.97
C HIS A 19 13.40 4.18 1.48
N VAL A 20 13.42 4.79 2.67
CA VAL A 20 14.69 5.22 3.32
C VAL A 20 15.63 4.02 3.52
N ALA A 21 15.11 2.90 4.02
CA ALA A 21 15.90 1.69 4.24
C ALA A 21 16.48 1.11 2.94
N GLU A 22 15.71 1.13 1.85
CA GLU A 22 16.20 0.72 0.52
C GLU A 22 17.28 1.68 0.00
N GLN A 23 17.10 3.00 0.15
CA GLN A 23 18.14 3.97 -0.26
C GLN A 23 19.45 3.79 0.52
N ALA A 24 19.35 3.53 1.83
CA ALA A 24 20.51 3.30 2.69
C ALA A 24 21.37 2.10 2.24
N LYS A 25 20.76 1.05 1.70
CA LYS A 25 21.48 -0.11 1.13
C LYS A 25 22.38 0.28 -0.04
N ASP A 26 21.97 1.30 -0.79
CA ASP A 26 22.71 1.81 -1.94
C ASP A 26 23.60 3.03 -1.59
N GLY A 27 23.71 3.38 -0.31
CA GLY A 27 24.44 4.58 0.14
C GLY A 27 23.83 5.90 -0.36
N ARG A 28 22.55 5.89 -0.75
CA ARG A 28 21.83 7.05 -1.27
C ARG A 28 21.01 7.71 -0.16
N PHE A 29 20.94 9.04 -0.19
CA PHE A 29 20.06 9.81 0.69
C PHE A 29 19.52 11.00 -0.09
N ASN A 30 18.24 10.96 -0.46
CA ASN A 30 17.58 12.05 -1.17
C ASN A 30 16.15 12.25 -0.64
N ALA A 31 15.39 13.16 -1.26
CA ALA A 31 14.03 13.51 -0.82
C ALA A 31 12.91 12.60 -1.37
N GLU A 32 13.20 11.62 -2.23
CA GLU A 32 12.19 10.73 -2.81
C GLU A 32 11.33 9.97 -1.77
N PRO A 33 11.85 9.56 -0.60
CA PRO A 33 11.02 8.96 0.44
C PRO A 33 9.92 9.88 0.99
N LEU A 34 10.07 11.21 0.87
CA LEU A 34 9.00 12.16 1.22
C LEU A 34 7.82 12.03 0.25
N ALA A 35 8.10 11.91 -1.05
CA ALA A 35 7.06 11.66 -2.04
C ALA A 35 6.36 10.30 -1.81
N THR A 36 7.12 9.27 -1.44
CA THR A 36 6.55 7.98 -1.03
C THR A 36 5.68 8.09 0.21
N THR A 37 6.09 8.86 1.22
CA THR A 37 5.32 9.11 2.44
C THR A 37 3.98 9.78 2.11
N VAL A 38 4.00 10.85 1.32
CA VAL A 38 2.79 11.56 0.88
C VAL A 38 1.90 10.65 0.03
N GLY A 39 2.48 9.91 -0.91
CA GLY A 39 1.74 8.96 -1.74
C GLY A 39 1.07 7.86 -0.92
N GLY A 40 1.77 7.30 0.07
CA GLY A 40 1.21 6.35 1.03
C GLY A 40 0.02 6.92 1.80
N TYR A 41 0.12 8.16 2.28
CA TYR A 41 -0.97 8.84 2.98
C TYR A 41 -2.21 9.07 2.10
N LEU A 42 -2.03 9.37 0.82
CA LEU A 42 -3.13 9.66 -0.10
C LEU A 42 -3.78 8.38 -0.64
N LEU A 43 -3.00 7.33 -0.88
CA LEU A 43 -3.46 6.12 -1.55
C LEU A 43 -3.95 5.03 -0.60
N ALA A 44 -3.72 5.14 0.71
CA ALA A 44 -4.16 4.14 1.67
C ALA A 44 -5.69 3.94 1.71
N THR A 45 -6.47 4.96 1.35
CA THR A 45 -7.95 4.88 1.32
C THR A 45 -8.52 4.37 0.02
N VAL A 46 -7.68 3.97 -0.95
CA VAL A 46 -8.16 3.42 -2.22
C VAL A 46 -9.15 2.25 -2.03
N PRO A 47 -8.93 1.29 -1.10
CA PRO A 47 -9.88 0.21 -0.87
C PRO A 47 -11.24 0.74 -0.41
N ASP A 48 -11.26 1.65 0.56
CA ASP A 48 -12.47 2.28 1.08
C ASP A 48 -13.20 3.13 0.03
N VAL A 49 -12.49 3.74 -0.92
CA VAL A 49 -13.11 4.53 -2.01
C VAL A 49 -13.78 3.60 -3.02
N LEU A 50 -13.17 2.46 -3.31
CA LEU A 50 -13.67 1.51 -4.29
C LEU A 50 -14.75 0.56 -3.72
N GLU A 51 -14.69 0.25 -2.43
CA GLU A 51 -15.68 -0.55 -1.69
C GLU A 51 -16.05 0.16 -0.38
N PRO A 52 -16.94 1.18 -0.43
CA PRO A 52 -17.24 2.03 0.72
C PRO A 52 -17.93 1.30 1.89
N ALA A 53 -17.63 1.77 3.11
CA ALA A 53 -18.18 1.24 4.35
C ALA A 53 -19.64 1.66 4.59
N THR A 54 -20.56 1.14 3.77
CA THR A 54 -22.01 1.43 3.85
C THR A 54 -22.74 0.64 4.94
N SER A 55 -22.10 -0.40 5.50
CA SER A 55 -22.64 -1.19 6.62
C SER A 55 -21.51 -1.76 7.49
N PRO A 56 -21.81 -2.24 8.71
CA PRO A 56 -20.83 -2.91 9.55
C PRO A 56 -20.16 -4.12 8.86
N ARG A 57 -20.85 -4.82 7.93
CA ARG A 57 -20.28 -5.93 7.15
C ARG A 57 -20.09 -5.54 5.68
N HIS A 58 -19.39 -4.44 5.43
CA HIS A 58 -19.10 -3.98 4.06
C HIS A 58 -17.90 -4.68 3.40
N ARG A 59 -17.06 -5.38 4.17
CA ARG A 59 -15.84 -6.01 3.66
C ARG A 59 -16.19 -7.13 2.69
N GLY A 60 -15.96 -6.88 1.41
CA GLY A 60 -16.28 -7.79 0.32
C GLY A 60 -15.03 -8.14 -0.47
N MET A 61 -15.03 -7.83 -1.77
CA MET A 61 -13.97 -8.27 -2.66
C MET A 61 -12.65 -7.54 -2.38
N LEU A 62 -12.71 -6.22 -2.21
CA LEU A 62 -11.53 -5.37 -2.08
C LEU A 62 -10.97 -5.35 -0.66
N HIS A 63 -11.75 -5.82 0.32
CA HIS A 63 -11.30 -6.06 1.69
C HIS A 63 -11.20 -7.54 2.01
N SER A 64 -10.52 -8.33 1.18
CA SER A 64 -10.39 -9.79 1.35
C SER A 64 -8.94 -10.28 1.42
N TYR A 65 -8.75 -11.51 1.90
CA TYR A 65 -7.45 -12.19 1.79
C TYR A 65 -7.03 -12.43 0.33
N THR A 66 -8.00 -12.61 -0.58
CA THR A 66 -7.74 -12.74 -2.01
C THR A 66 -7.18 -11.44 -2.59
N ALA A 67 -7.75 -10.29 -2.22
CA ALA A 67 -7.20 -8.98 -2.59
C ALA A 67 -5.80 -8.78 -2.00
N LEU A 68 -5.58 -9.16 -0.73
CA LEU A 68 -4.26 -9.05 -0.10
C LEU A 68 -3.22 -9.90 -0.83
N ALA A 69 -3.57 -11.12 -1.23
CA ALA A 69 -2.68 -11.99 -2.00
C ALA A 69 -2.38 -11.39 -3.39
N ALA A 70 -3.40 -10.89 -4.10
CA ALA A 70 -3.22 -10.25 -5.40
C ALA A 70 -2.32 -9.01 -5.32
N VAL A 71 -2.53 -8.16 -4.31
CA VAL A 71 -1.71 -6.98 -4.02
C VAL A 71 -0.26 -7.40 -3.71
N GLY A 72 -0.05 -8.45 -2.91
CA GLY A 72 1.27 -8.97 -2.60
C GLY A 72 2.01 -9.49 -3.85
N ILE A 73 1.32 -10.28 -4.67
CA ILE A 73 1.86 -10.82 -5.93
C ILE A 73 2.20 -9.69 -6.91
N GLY A 74 1.31 -8.71 -7.07
CA GLY A 74 1.54 -7.53 -7.92
C GLY A 74 2.72 -6.69 -7.43
N SER A 75 2.82 -6.47 -6.11
CA SER A 75 3.93 -5.75 -5.49
C SER A 75 5.26 -6.46 -5.74
N TRP A 76 5.30 -7.79 -5.60
CA TRP A 76 6.50 -8.59 -5.86
C TRP A 76 6.94 -8.51 -7.33
N GLN A 77 6.00 -8.62 -8.27
CA GLN A 77 6.29 -8.48 -9.70
C GLN A 77 6.83 -7.08 -10.03
N LEU A 78 6.20 -6.02 -9.52
CA LEU A 78 6.67 -4.65 -9.69
C LEU A 78 8.04 -4.42 -9.05
N TYR A 79 8.28 -4.99 -7.87
CA TYR A 79 9.56 -4.83 -7.18
C TYR A 79 10.69 -5.51 -7.96
N ARG A 80 10.45 -6.64 -8.62
CA ARG A 80 11.46 -7.34 -9.42
C ARG A 80 11.67 -6.75 -10.81
N TRP A 81 10.70 -6.01 -11.34
CA TRP A 81 10.80 -5.40 -12.66
C TRP A 81 11.85 -4.27 -12.67
N GLN A 82 12.80 -4.30 -13.61
CA GLN A 82 13.86 -3.30 -13.74
C GLN A 82 13.71 -2.50 -15.05
N PRO A 83 12.87 -1.45 -15.07
CA PRO A 83 12.62 -0.67 -16.28
C PRO A 83 13.82 0.19 -16.72
N GLY A 84 14.11 0.14 -18.02
CA GLY A 84 15.25 0.84 -18.64
C GLY A 84 15.05 2.35 -18.84
N ASP A 85 13.82 2.82 -19.03
CA ASP A 85 13.48 4.23 -19.23
C ASP A 85 12.81 4.87 -18.01
N ARG A 86 12.74 6.21 -18.06
CA ARG A 86 12.24 7.03 -16.95
C ARG A 86 10.75 6.84 -16.69
N ILE A 87 9.93 6.70 -17.73
CA ILE A 87 8.47 6.63 -17.58
C ILE A 87 8.09 5.33 -16.88
N HIS A 88 8.66 4.21 -17.31
CA HIS A 88 8.42 2.93 -16.67
C HIS A 88 9.00 2.87 -15.25
N ARG A 89 10.12 3.54 -14.95
CA ARG A 89 10.60 3.72 -13.56
C ARG A 89 9.61 4.46 -12.68
N LEU A 90 9.04 5.56 -13.18
CA LEU A 90 8.02 6.31 -12.45
C LEU A 90 6.76 5.46 -12.24
N GLY A 91 6.32 4.72 -13.27
CA GLY A 91 5.19 3.80 -13.18
C GLY A 91 5.41 2.69 -12.15
N ARG A 92 6.61 2.08 -12.12
CA ARG A 92 7.00 1.10 -11.10
C ARG A 92 6.93 1.70 -9.69
N TRP A 93 7.50 2.89 -9.49
CA TRP A 93 7.42 3.57 -8.19
C TRP A 93 5.98 3.85 -7.78
N ALA A 94 5.16 4.45 -8.66
CA ALA A 94 3.77 4.76 -8.38
C ALA A 94 2.96 3.50 -8.06
N GLY A 95 3.17 2.42 -8.80
CA GLY A 95 2.53 1.12 -8.55
C GLY A 95 2.94 0.51 -7.22
N LEU A 96 4.23 0.58 -6.84
CA LEU A 96 4.70 0.10 -5.54
C LEU A 96 4.11 0.91 -4.37
N VAL A 97 3.98 2.23 -4.52
CA VAL A 97 3.35 3.07 -3.49
C VAL A 97 1.86 2.74 -3.37
N LEU A 98 1.14 2.62 -4.49
CA LEU A 98 -0.28 2.27 -4.50
C LEU A 98 -0.54 0.89 -3.87
N LEU A 99 0.14 -0.15 -4.37
CA LEU A 99 -0.05 -1.51 -3.89
C LEU A 99 0.47 -1.68 -2.45
N GLY A 100 1.57 -1.01 -2.09
CA GLY A 100 2.06 -1.00 -0.72
C GLY A 100 1.06 -0.35 0.25
N ALA A 101 0.47 0.78 -0.11
CA ALA A 101 -0.52 1.47 0.72
C ALA A 101 -1.80 0.64 0.89
N TYR A 102 -2.28 0.04 -0.20
CA TYR A 102 -3.39 -0.92 -0.18
C TYR A 102 -3.04 -2.13 0.72
N GLY A 103 -1.87 -2.74 0.53
CA GLY A 103 -1.45 -3.90 1.34
C GLY A 103 -1.42 -3.58 2.83
N ILE A 104 -0.92 -2.41 3.22
CA ILE A 104 -0.92 -1.96 4.62
C ILE A 104 -2.35 -1.79 5.14
N HIS A 105 -3.25 -1.18 4.36
CA HIS A 105 -4.68 -1.07 4.70
C HIS A 105 -5.28 -2.44 5.02
N LEU A 106 -5.10 -3.42 4.13
CA LEU A 106 -5.61 -4.78 4.30
C LEU A 106 -4.98 -5.53 5.47
N VAL A 107 -3.68 -5.40 5.68
CA VAL A 107 -3.00 -6.02 6.83
C VAL A 107 -3.53 -5.46 8.15
N MET A 108 -3.83 -4.16 8.20
CA MET A 108 -4.47 -3.56 9.37
C MET A 108 -5.89 -4.06 9.56
N ASP A 109 -6.67 -4.16 8.48
CA ASP A 109 -8.04 -4.69 8.54
C ASP A 109 -8.08 -6.15 8.98
N ALA A 110 -7.15 -6.99 8.52
CA ALA A 110 -7.00 -8.38 8.93
C ALA A 110 -6.75 -8.53 10.44
N ARG A 111 -6.17 -7.51 11.09
CA ARG A 111 -5.88 -7.51 12.53
C ARG A 111 -7.03 -6.95 13.38
N THR A 112 -8.11 -6.50 12.77
CA THR A 112 -9.32 -6.12 13.52
C THR A 112 -10.14 -7.37 13.90
N PRO A 113 -11.00 -7.30 14.94
CA PRO A 113 -11.83 -8.45 15.34
C PRO A 113 -12.71 -9.03 14.23
N MET A 114 -13.09 -8.21 13.25
CA MET A 114 -13.89 -8.64 12.09
C MET A 114 -13.04 -9.35 11.01
N GLY A 115 -11.73 -9.09 10.96
CA GLY A 115 -10.80 -9.69 10.00
C GLY A 115 -11.15 -9.42 8.52
N LEU A 116 -10.44 -10.11 7.63
CA LEU A 116 -10.78 -10.15 6.20
C LEU A 116 -11.54 -11.45 5.89
N PRO A 117 -12.60 -11.42 5.05
CA PRO A 117 -13.15 -12.64 4.46
C PRO A 117 -12.15 -13.36 3.54
N VAL A 118 -12.35 -14.68 3.45
CA VAL A 118 -11.86 -15.50 2.33
C VAL A 118 -13.01 -15.53 1.32
N LEU A 119 -12.77 -15.02 0.11
CA LEU A 119 -13.74 -15.10 -0.99
C LEU A 119 -13.68 -16.46 -1.66
#